data_AF-A0A7V5YHV3-F1
#
_entry.id   AF-A0A7V5YHV3-F1
#
_cell.length_a   1.000
_cell.length_b   1.000
_cell.length_c   1.000
_cell.angle_alpha   90.00
_cell.angle_beta   90.00
_cell.angle_gamma   90.00
#
_symmetry.space_group_name_H-M   'P 1'
#
loop_
_entity.id
_entity.type
_entity.pdbx_description
1 polymer ?
#
loop_
_entity_poly.entity_id
_entity_poly.type
_entity_poly.pdbx_seq_one_letter_code
_entity_poly.pdbx_strand_id
1 'polypeptide(L)' 'PGYTLPSEVIAALEAGSDLNREMSRISGIDEIREKIGAVGYLSNGMTDRLMITRDAVLMALIPRLRRMG' A
#
# COMPACT_ATOMS: atom_id res chain seq x y z
N PRO A 1 4.75 8.29 -0.34
CA PRO A 1 4.65 7.65 -1.67
C PRO A 1 3.25 7.10 -1.92
N GLY A 2 2.69 7.33 -3.11
CA GLY A 2 1.42 6.76 -3.56
C GLY A 2 1.63 5.85 -4.78
N TYR A 3 0.65 5.02 -5.09
CA TYR A 3 0.64 4.13 -6.25
C TYR A 3 -0.78 4.03 -6.83
N THR A 4 -0.88 3.66 -8.10
CA THR A 4 -2.15 3.51 -8.81
C THR A 4 -2.65 2.07 -8.68
N LEU A 5 -3.95 1.90 -8.48
CA LEU A 5 -4.61 0.59 -8.48
C LEU A 5 -5.03 0.19 -9.92
N PRO A 6 -5.14 -1.11 -10.23
CA PRO A 6 -5.77 -1.56 -11.46
C PRO A 6 -7.18 -0.98 -11.62
N SER A 7 -7.57 -0.64 -12.85
CA SER A 7 -8.87 0.00 -13.13
C SER A 7 -10.07 -0.83 -12.67
N GLU A 8 -9.99 -2.16 -12.75
CA GLU A 8 -11.02 -3.06 -12.25
C GLU A 8 -11.19 -2.98 -10.72
N VAL A 9 -10.10 -2.75 -9.98
CA VAL A 9 -10.13 -2.60 -8.52
C VAL A 9 -10.76 -1.25 -8.18
N ILE A 10 -10.39 -0.19 -8.91
CA ILE A 10 -10.98 1.14 -8.71
C ILE A 10 -12.50 1.10 -8.90
N ALA A 11 -12.98 0.53 -10.02
CA ALA A 11 -14.40 0.42 -10.29
C ALA A 11 -15.15 -0.39 -9.21
N ALA A 12 -14.54 -1.46 -8.70
CA ALA A 12 -15.14 -2.25 -7.62
C ALA A 12 -15.19 -1.49 -6.29
N LEU A 13 -14.15 -0.71 -5.96
CA LEU A 13 -14.13 0.15 -4.77
C LEU A 13 -15.19 1.26 -4.86
N GLU A 14 -15.35 1.89 -6.03
CA GLU A 14 -16.41 2.87 -6.29
C GLU A 14 -17.81 2.27 -6.16
N ALA A 15 -17.96 0.99 -6.48
CA ALA A 15 -19.20 0.22 -6.26
C ALA A 15 -19.38 -0.26 -4.80
N GLY A 16 -18.47 0.06 -3.89
CA GLY A 16 -18.56 -0.27 -2.46
C GLY A 16 -17.88 -1.58 -2.03
N SER A 17 -17.03 -2.17 -2.88
CA SER A 17 -16.18 -3.31 -2.48
C SER A 17 -15.03 -2.88 -1.55
N ASP A 18 -14.36 -3.86 -0.95
CA ASP A 18 -13.19 -3.65 -0.08
C ASP A 18 -11.88 -3.97 -0.81
N LEU A 19 -10.83 -3.18 -0.54
CA LEU A 19 -9.53 -3.33 -1.18
C LEU A 19 -8.89 -4.69 -0.87
N ASN A 20 -9.00 -5.22 0.35
CA ASN A 20 -8.42 -6.52 0.69
C ASN A 20 -9.10 -7.63 -0.11
N ARG A 21 -10.43 -7.55 -0.25
CA ARG A 21 -11.21 -8.50 -1.04
C ARG A 21 -10.78 -8.49 -2.50
N GLU A 22 -10.74 -7.32 -3.13
CA GLU A 22 -10.40 -7.21 -4.54
C GLU A 22 -8.94 -7.58 -4.82
N MET A 23 -8.03 -7.18 -3.93
CA MET A 23 -6.61 -7.57 -4.08
C MET A 23 -6.40 -9.06 -3.88
N SER A 24 -7.13 -9.70 -2.96
CA SER A 24 -7.12 -11.17 -2.82
C SER A 24 -7.63 -11.84 -4.11
N ARG A 25 -8.72 -11.32 -4.68
CA ARG A 25 -9.30 -11.82 -5.94
C ARG A 25 -8.31 -11.78 -7.11
N ILE A 26 -7.64 -10.65 -7.34
CA ILE A 26 -6.76 -10.48 -8.52
C ILE A 26 -5.38 -11.10 -8.34
N SER A 27 -4.93 -11.29 -7.10
CA SER A 27 -3.64 -11.91 -6.80
C SER A 27 -3.70 -13.42 -6.63
N GLY A 28 -4.89 -13.97 -6.35
CA GLY A 28 -5.06 -15.35 -5.93
C GLY A 28 -4.50 -15.63 -4.52
N ILE A 29 -4.21 -14.60 -3.74
CA ILE A 29 -3.66 -14.70 -2.40
C ILE A 29 -4.76 -14.37 -1.39
N ASP A 30 -5.31 -15.39 -0.74
CA ASP A 30 -6.22 -15.16 0.40
C ASP A 30 -5.51 -14.41 1.52
N GLU A 31 -6.22 -13.49 2.16
CA GLU A 31 -5.70 -12.64 3.24
C GLU A 31 -4.41 -11.91 2.82
N ILE A 32 -4.43 -11.31 1.61
CA ILE A 32 -3.26 -10.61 1.06
C ILE A 32 -2.79 -9.47 1.98
N ARG A 33 -3.71 -8.81 2.70
CA ARG A 33 -3.40 -7.73 3.65
C ARG A 33 -2.45 -8.17 4.76
N GLU A 34 -2.57 -9.40 5.24
CA GLU A 34 -1.79 -10.00 6.32
C GLU A 34 -0.45 -10.55 5.81
N LYS A 35 -0.33 -10.75 4.50
CA LYS A 35 0.86 -11.26 3.83
C LYS A 35 1.68 -10.13 3.20
N ILE A 36 1.64 -10.01 1.88
CA ILE A 36 2.47 -9.07 1.10
C ILE A 36 1.83 -7.68 0.94
N GLY A 37 0.51 -7.59 1.14
CA GLY A 37 -0.28 -6.39 0.93
C GLY A 37 -0.38 -5.99 -0.55
N ALA A 38 -1.29 -5.05 -0.82
CA ALA A 38 -1.54 -4.58 -2.19
C ALA A 38 -0.28 -4.01 -2.85
N VAL A 39 0.47 -3.18 -2.11
CA VAL A 39 1.65 -2.51 -2.65
C VAL A 39 2.83 -3.46 -2.88
N GLY A 40 2.99 -4.48 -2.03
CA GLY A 40 4.03 -5.47 -2.24
C GLY A 40 3.73 -6.37 -3.44
N TYR A 41 2.46 -6.72 -3.65
CA TYR A 41 2.04 -7.43 -4.85
C TYR A 41 2.23 -6.60 -6.12
N LEU A 42 1.70 -5.37 -6.15
CA LEU A 42 1.74 -4.51 -7.34
C LEU A 42 3.16 -4.05 -7.71
N SER A 43 4.09 -4.02 -6.75
CA SER A 43 5.48 -3.65 -6.99
C SER A 43 6.39 -4.85 -7.25
N ASN A 44 5.86 -6.08 -7.33
CA ASN A 44 6.66 -7.31 -7.39
C ASN A 44 7.73 -7.38 -6.29
N GLY A 45 7.39 -6.95 -5.08
CA GLY A 45 8.29 -6.96 -3.92
C GLY A 45 9.38 -5.88 -3.91
N MET A 46 9.38 -4.94 -4.87
CA MET A 46 10.33 -3.82 -4.84
C MET A 46 10.11 -2.87 -3.65
N THR A 47 8.91 -2.86 -3.09
CA THR A 47 8.58 -2.17 -1.84
C THR A 47 7.50 -2.95 -1.11
N ASP A 48 7.34 -2.70 0.18
CA ASP A 48 6.25 -3.25 0.98
C ASP A 48 5.61 -2.17 1.87
N ARG A 49 4.66 -2.61 2.70
CA ARG A 49 3.97 -1.73 3.65
C ARG A 49 4.93 -1.15 4.69
N LEU A 50 5.93 -1.91 5.13
CA LEU A 50 6.88 -1.47 6.15
C LEU A 50 7.78 -0.36 5.61
N MET A 51 8.33 -0.53 4.41
CA MET A 51 9.19 0.46 3.75
C MET A 51 8.46 1.77 3.52
N ILE A 52 7.24 1.73 2.97
CA ILE A 52 6.46 2.94 2.72
C ILE A 52 6.07 3.64 4.03
N THR A 53 5.72 2.88 5.07
CA THR A 53 5.44 3.44 6.39
C THR A 53 6.69 4.07 7.01
N ARG A 54 7.84 3.40 6.93
CA ARG A 54 9.12 3.94 7.41
C ARG A 54 9.43 5.28 6.74
N ASP A 55 9.33 5.34 5.41
CA ASP A 55 9.63 6.56 4.66
C ASP A 55 8.62 7.66 4.97
N ALA A 56 7.33 7.33 5.10
CA ALA A 56 6.29 8.28 5.50
C ALA A 56 6.54 8.87 6.89
N VAL A 57 6.89 8.02 7.88
CA VAL A 57 7.21 8.46 9.24
C VAL A 57 8.47 9.32 9.24
N LEU A 58 9.52 8.91 8.53
CA LEU A 58 10.75 9.68 8.40
C LEU A 58 10.47 11.08 7.82
N MET A 59 9.72 11.15 6.71
CA MET A 59 9.32 12.42 6.09
C MET A 59 8.50 13.30 7.05
N ALA A 60 7.59 12.70 7.83
CA ALA A 60 6.81 13.43 8.83
C ALA A 60 7.67 13.99 9.99
N LEU A 61 8.83 13.38 10.27
CA LEU A 61 9.73 13.81 11.34
C LEU A 61 10.76 14.87 10.90
N ILE A 62 10.98 15.09 9.60
CA ILE A 62 11.93 16.08 9.06
C ILE A 62 11.82 17.46 9.76
N PRO A 63 10.61 18.04 9.95
CA PRO A 63 10.50 19.36 10.59
C PRO A 63 10.99 19.40 12.05
N ARG A 64 10.97 18.27 12.76
CA ARG A 64 11.46 18.15 14.14
C ARG A 64 12.97 17.93 14.15
N LEU A 65 13.47 17.01 13.31
CA LEU A 65 14.89 16.70 13.20
C LEU A 65 15.72 17.94 12.81
N ARG A 66 15.19 18.79 11.91
CA ARG A 66 15.88 20.03 11.49
C ARG A 66 16.03 21.07 12.61
N ARG A 67 15.26 20.98 13.70
CA ARG A 67 15.39 21.90 14.85
C ARG A 67 16.43 21.44 15.87
N MET A 68 16.90 20.20 15.75
CA MET A 68 17.88 19.60 16.66
C MET A 68 19.32 19.73 16.15
N GLY A 69 19.51 20.07 14.87
CA GLY A 69 20.80 20.32 14.24
C GLY A 69 21.08 21.79 14.06
#